data_AF-A0A1C7GS13-F1
#
_entry.id   AF-A0A1C7GS13-F1
#
_cell.length_a   1.000
_cell.length_b   1.000
_cell.length_c   1.000
_cell.angle_alpha   90.00
_cell.angle_beta   90.00
_cell.angle_gamma   90.00
#
_symmetry.space_group_name_H-M   'P 1'
#
loop_
_entity.id
_entity.type
_entity.pdbx_description
1 polymer ?
#
loop_
_entity_poly.entity_id
_entity_poly.type
_entity_poly.pdbx_seq_one_letter_code
_entity_poly.pdbx_strand_id
1 'polypeptide(L)' 'MRCQKCGAVVQKSVTTSVTDLGGCLVIVRNVPCYKCEECSEIIYTGDVVQRLEELIETAQKAMQEISVIDYSRVA' A
#
# COMPACT_ATOMS: atom_id res chain seq x y z
N MET A 1 -4.22 16.94 11.59
CA MET A 1 -4.46 16.88 10.14
C MET A 1 -5.95 16.64 9.91
N ARG A 2 -6.53 17.13 8.82
CA ARG A 2 -7.94 16.89 8.46
C ARG A 2 -8.03 16.00 7.22
N CYS A 3 -9.08 15.21 7.15
CA CYS A 3 -9.40 14.36 6.02
C CYS A 3 -9.68 15.24 4.79
N GLN A 4 -9.03 14.93 3.66
CA GLN A 4 -9.23 15.69 2.42
C GLN A 4 -10.60 15.44 1.77
N LYS A 5 -11.29 14.36 2.18
CA LYS A 5 -12.58 13.94 1.63
C LYS A 5 -13.79 14.49 2.40
N CYS A 6 -13.78 14.40 3.73
CA CYS A 6 -14.92 14.80 4.57
C CYS A 6 -14.62 15.91 5.59
N GLY A 7 -13.36 16.37 5.69
CA GLY A 7 -12.97 17.44 6.62
C GLY A 7 -12.83 17.04 8.09
N ALA A 8 -13.21 15.80 8.47
CA ALA A 8 -13.06 15.29 9.83
C ALA A 8 -11.59 15.15 10.26
N VAL A 9 -11.35 14.97 11.56
CA VAL A 9 -10.00 14.71 12.09
C VAL A 9 -9.54 13.32 11.64
N VAL A 10 -8.25 13.22 11.29
CA VAL A 10 -7.61 11.92 11.02
C VAL A 10 -6.66 11.56 12.14
N GLN A 11 -6.60 10.27 12.46
CA GLN A 11 -5.77 9.73 13.54
C GLN A 11 -4.61 8.92 12.97
N LYS A 12 -3.48 8.88 13.69
CA LYS A 12 -2.34 8.02 13.32
C LYS A 12 -2.78 6.55 13.42
N SER A 13 -2.42 5.77 12.41
CA SER A 13 -2.75 4.36 12.33
C SER A 13 -1.68 3.61 11.51
N VAL A 14 -1.91 2.33 11.29
CA VAL A 14 -1.14 1.51 10.36
C VAL A 14 -2.09 0.76 9.44
N THR A 15 -1.63 0.47 8.22
CA THR A 15 -2.39 -0.29 7.23
C THR A 15 -1.50 -1.27 6.48
N THR A 16 -2.11 -2.12 5.66
CA THR A 16 -1.39 -2.99 4.74
C THR A 16 -1.52 -2.42 3.33
N SER A 17 -0.39 -2.11 2.69
CA SER A 17 -0.34 -1.74 1.28
C SER A 17 -0.19 -3.00 0.44
N VAL A 18 -1.05 -3.16 -0.55
CA VAL A 18 -0.98 -4.25 -1.53
C VAL A 18 -0.78 -3.62 -2.89
N THR A 19 0.29 -4.01 -3.57
CA THR A 19 0.66 -3.47 -4.88
C THR A 19 0.88 -4.62 -5.84
N ASP A 20 0.12 -4.63 -6.91
CA ASP A 20 0.28 -5.55 -8.03
C ASP A 20 1.16 -4.90 -9.11
N LEU A 21 2.26 -5.55 -9.47
CA LEU A 21 3.20 -5.14 -10.51
C LEU A 21 3.06 -5.98 -11.79
N GLY A 22 1.89 -6.55 -12.06
CA GLY A 22 1.55 -7.28 -13.30
C GLY A 22 2.10 -8.71 -13.39
N GLY A 23 3.04 -9.07 -12.53
CA GLY A 23 3.56 -10.43 -12.32
C GLY A 23 4.11 -10.66 -10.90
N CYS A 24 3.96 -9.66 -10.04
CA CYS A 24 4.37 -9.67 -8.64
C CYS A 24 3.26 -9.06 -7.79
N LEU A 25 2.89 -9.74 -6.72
CA LEU A 25 2.11 -9.12 -5.66
C LEU A 25 3.02 -8.78 -4.48
N VAL A 26 3.18 -7.49 -4.20
CA VAL A 26 3.93 -7.00 -3.04
C VAL A 26 2.95 -6.62 -1.93
N ILE A 27 3.10 -7.23 -0.76
CA ILE A 27 2.28 -6.95 0.42
C ILE A 27 3.18 -6.36 1.52
N VAL A 28 2.99 -5.07 1.82
CA VAL A 28 3.71 -4.36 2.88
C VAL A 28 2.77 -4.14 4.06
N ARG A 29 3.05 -4.81 5.19
CA ARG A 29 2.24 -4.71 6.42
C ARG A 29 2.75 -3.60 7.33
N ASN A 30 1.85 -3.09 8.18
CA ASN A 30 2.14 -2.08 9.22
C ASN A 30 2.70 -0.75 8.67
N VAL A 31 2.23 -0.35 7.49
CA VAL A 31 2.58 0.92 6.87
C VAL A 31 1.97 2.07 7.68
N PRO A 32 2.77 3.00 8.24
CA PRO A 32 2.25 4.13 8.99
C PRO A 32 1.35 5.01 8.12
N CYS A 33 0.18 5.39 8.62
CA CYS A 33 -0.73 6.26 7.89
C CYS A 33 -1.57 7.11 8.84
N TYR A 34 -2.38 7.98 8.26
CA TYR A 34 -3.48 8.64 8.96
C TYR A 34 -4.79 8.08 8.44
N LYS A 35 -5.63 7.57 9.34
CA LYS A 35 -6.95 7.03 9.02
C LYS A 35 -8.05 7.96 9.50
N CYS A 36 -9.03 8.23 8.65
CA CYS A 36 -10.26 8.89 9.04
C CYS A 36 -11.26 7.86 9.58
N GLU A 37 -11.76 8.05 10.79
CA GLU A 37 -12.75 7.14 11.39
C GLU A 37 -14.13 7.28 10.74
N GLU A 38 -14.46 8.48 10.21
CA GLU A 38 -15.77 8.78 9.64
C GLU A 38 -15.97 8.19 8.24
N CYS A 39 -14.98 8.34 7.36
CA CYS A 39 -15.10 7.94 5.95
C CYS A 39 -14.10 6.87 5.52
N SER A 40 -13.31 6.35 6.47
CA SER A 40 -12.28 5.32 6.26
C SER A 40 -11.16 5.70 5.27
N GLU A 41 -11.01 7.00 4.98
CA GLU A 41 -9.92 7.50 4.13
C GLU A 41 -8.56 7.24 4.77
N ILE A 42 -7.59 6.78 3.98
CA ILE A 42 -6.21 6.54 4.39
C ILE A 42 -5.33 7.58 3.71
N ILE A 43 -4.48 8.24 4.50
CA ILE A 43 -3.58 9.27 4.01
C ILE A 43 -2.16 8.92 4.43
N TYR A 44 -1.25 8.85 3.45
CA TYR A 44 0.17 8.67 3.68
C TYR A 44 0.88 10.01 3.66
N THR A 45 1.97 10.12 4.42
CA THR A 45 2.89 11.25 4.31
C THR A 45 3.92 10.97 3.20
N GLY A 46 4.54 12.02 2.67
CA GLY A 46 5.50 11.88 1.56
C GLY A 46 6.68 10.97 1.88
N ASP A 47 7.19 11.01 3.12
CA ASP A 47 8.27 10.14 3.59
C ASP A 47 7.86 8.65 3.63
N VAL A 48 6.62 8.36 4.00
CA VAL A 48 6.09 6.99 3.98
C VAL A 48 5.93 6.49 2.55
N VAL A 49 5.44 7.34 1.64
CA VAL A 49 5.30 6.99 0.21
C VAL A 49 6.67 6.69 -0.40
N GLN A 50 7.65 7.57 -0.19
CA GLN A 50 9.01 7.35 -0.68
C GLN A 50 9.59 6.02 -0.16
N ARG A 51 9.39 5.74 1.13
CA ARG A 51 9.88 4.49 1.73
C ARG A 51 9.15 3.26 1.17
N LEU A 52 7.86 3.37 0.89
CA LEU A 52 7.08 2.31 0.23
C LEU A 52 7.63 2.01 -1.16
N GLU A 53 7.90 3.04 -1.96
CA GLU A 53 8.45 2.90 -3.31
C GLU A 53 9.81 2.18 -3.29
N GLU A 54 10.71 2.57 -2.38
CA GLU A 54 12.00 1.89 -2.20
C GLU A 54 11.85 0.40 -1.84
N LEU A 55 10.88 0.07 -0.97
CA LEU A 55 10.59 -1.32 -0.58
C LEU A 55 10.04 -2.12 -1.76
N ILE A 56 9.13 -1.53 -2.54
CA ILE A 56 8.54 -2.16 -3.73
C ILE A 56 9.61 -2.40 -4.80
N GLU A 57 10.48 -1.42 -5.07
CA GLU A 57 11.60 -1.57 -6.01
C GLU A 57 12.59 -2.65 -5.57
N THR A 58 12.90 -2.70 -4.27
CA THR A 58 13.79 -3.72 -3.71
C THR A 58 13.17 -5.11 -3.84
N ALA A 59 11.88 -5.25 -3.53
CA ALA A 59 11.14 -6.49 -3.69
C ALA A 59 11.12 -6.94 -5.16
N GLN A 60 10.88 -6.02 -6.10
CA GLN A 60 10.90 -6.29 -7.54
C GLN A 60 12.27 -6.83 -8.01
N LYS A 61 13.38 -6.26 -7.52
CA LYS A 61 14.74 -6.71 -7.84
C LYS A 61 15.08 -8.07 -7.22
N ALA A 62 14.48 -8.40 -6.08
CA ALA A 62 14.75 -9.63 -5.33
C ALA A 62 13.90 -10.83 -5.77
N MET A 63 12.91 -10.64 -6.64
CA MET A 63 11.93 -11.67 -6.92
C MET A 63 12.49 -12.92 -7.61
N GLN A 64 12.43 -14.03 -6.87
CA GLN A 64 12.35 -15.40 -7.36
C GLN A 64 11.20 -16.22 -6.72
N GLU A 65 10.46 -15.72 -5.72
CA GLU A 65 9.74 -16.62 -4.77
C GLU A 65 8.19 -16.61 -4.80
N ILE A 66 7.50 -15.64 -5.42
CA ILE A 66 6.01 -15.62 -5.45
C ILE A 66 5.50 -15.70 -6.88
N SER A 67 4.85 -16.82 -7.21
CA SER A 67 4.15 -17.02 -8.49
C SER A 67 2.68 -16.68 -8.32
N VAL A 68 2.21 -15.64 -9.02
CA VAL A 68 0.80 -15.28 -9.13
C VAL A 68 0.30 -15.87 -10.45
N ILE A 69 -0.57 -16.88 -10.38
CA ILE A 69 -1.13 -17.52 -11.57
C ILE A 69 -2.50 -16.90 -11.86
N ASP A 70 -2.60 -16.21 -13.00
CA ASP A 70 -3.84 -15.67 -13.52
C ASP A 70 -4.63 -16.78 -14.24
N TYR A 71 -5.71 -17.27 -13.63
CA TYR A 71 -6.56 -18.33 -14.18
C TYR A 71 -7.10 -18.01 -15.58
N SER A 72 -7.31 -16.72 -15.89
CA SER A 72 -7.86 -16.23 -17.15
C SER A 72 -6.83 -16.19 -18.29
N ARG A 73 -5.52 -16.14 -17.98
CA ARG A 73 -4.43 -16.07 -18.97
C ARG A 73 -3.83 -17.43 -19.32
N VAL A 74 -4.25 -18.50 -18.66
CA VAL A 74 -3.77 -19.87 -18.90
C VAL A 74 -4.61 -20.58 -19.98
N ALA A 75 -5.73 -19.98 -20.42
CA ALA A 75 -6.63 -20.52 -21.44
C ALA A 75 -6.27 -20.07 -22.87
#